data_AF-A0A2S2PL16-F1
#
_entry.id   AF-A0A2S2PL16-F1
#
_cell.length_a   1.000
_cell.length_b   1.000
_cell.length_c   1.000
_cell.angle_alpha   90.00
_cell.angle_beta   90.00
_cell.angle_gamma   90.00
#
_symmetry.space_group_name_H-M   'P 1'
#
loop_
_entity.id
_entity.type
_entity.pdbx_description
1 polymer ?
#
loop_
_entity_poly.entity_id
_entity_poly.type
_entity_poly.pdbx_seq_one_letter_code
_entity_poly.pdbx_strand_id
1 'polypeptide(L)'
;MYEKRRTVLVARRRQDVRDQAEESSTNKLGTPTTHTRSEEQQRRAAEREGRRIRRMRMREIKAISKHADGMSSDEEVPETDASAFRNQLELIKSDSNMLLDDVLEEFASVDLVLKHMLEWKNKYLDSYIEAYVNVCLPKLVGPFVRIEMLTWNPLE
;
A
#
# COMPACT_ATOMS: atom_id res chain seq x y z
N MET A 1 7.74 -1.16 1.31
CA MET A 1 7.16 0.08 0.74
C MET A 1 5.80 0.42 1.40
N TYR A 2 4.78 -0.44 1.24
CA TYR A 2 3.46 -0.27 1.85
C TYR A 2 3.50 -0.05 3.37
N GLU A 3 4.30 -0.84 4.10
CA GLU A 3 4.40 -0.72 5.57
C GLU A 3 4.92 0.65 6.04
N LYS A 4 5.91 1.20 5.32
CA LYS A 4 6.43 2.55 5.60
C LYS A 4 5.33 3.60 5.41
N ARG A 5 4.59 3.52 4.30
CA ARG A 5 3.47 4.44 4.00
C ARG A 5 2.38 4.35 5.06
N ARG A 6 1.95 3.13 5.41
CA ARG A 6 0.99 2.87 6.48
C ARG A 6 1.43 3.48 7.80
N THR A 7 2.68 3.23 8.20
CA THR A 7 3.23 3.72 9.47
C THR A 7 3.23 5.25 9.53
N VAL A 8 3.66 5.92 8.46
CA VAL A 8 3.65 7.38 8.36
C VAL A 8 2.24 7.95 8.47
N LEU A 9 1.28 7.38 7.73
CA LEU A 9 -0.11 7.85 7.76
C LEU A 9 -0.75 7.66 9.14
N VAL A 10 -0.53 6.51 9.78
CA VAL A 10 -1.03 6.24 11.14
C VAL A 10 -0.40 7.18 12.15
N ALA A 11 0.91 7.41 12.08
CA ALA A 11 1.61 8.32 12.98
C ALA A 11 1.12 9.77 12.82
N ARG A 12 0.97 10.25 11.58
CA ARG A 12 0.41 11.57 11.27
C ARG A 12 -1.00 11.71 11.83
N ARG A 13 -1.88 10.75 11.58
CA ARG A 13 -3.27 10.77 12.07
C ARG A 13 -3.33 10.84 13.60
N ARG A 14 -2.50 10.06 14.29
CA ARG A 14 -2.40 10.11 15.75
C ARG A 14 -1.92 11.47 16.25
N GLN A 15 -0.98 12.09 15.54
CA GLN A 15 -0.49 13.42 15.87
C GLN A 15 -1.57 14.48 15.67
N ASP A 16 -2.28 14.43 14.55
CA ASP A 16 -3.36 15.34 14.22
C ASP A 16 -4.49 15.32 15.24
N VAL A 17 -4.90 14.12 15.68
CA VAL A 17 -5.92 13.96 16.72
C VAL A 17 -5.45 14.54 18.07
N ARG A 18 -4.18 14.33 18.44
CA ARG A 18 -3.62 14.92 19.67
C ARG A 18 -3.63 16.44 19.61
N ASP A 19 -3.14 17.03 18.52
CA ASP A 19 -3.12 18.48 18.35
C ASP A 19 -4.53 19.08 18.43
N GLN A 20 -5.51 18.46 17.76
CA GLN A 20 -6.90 18.93 17.79
C GLN A 20 -7.51 18.83 19.20
N ALA A 21 -7.17 17.80 19.97
CA ALA A 21 -7.61 17.67 21.35
C ALA A 21 -7.00 18.76 22.26
N GLU A 22 -5.71 19.07 22.08
CA GLU A 22 -5.04 20.16 22.78
C GLU A 22 -5.65 21.52 22.42
N GLU A 23 -5.84 21.79 21.11
CA GLU A 23 -6.50 22.98 20.58
C GLU A 23 -7.92 23.16 21.15
N SER A 24 -8.69 22.07 21.24
CA SER A 24 -10.05 22.10 21.77
C SER A 24 -10.09 22.33 23.29
N SER A 25 -9.07 21.87 24.02
CA SER A 25 -8.99 22.01 25.47
C SER A 25 -8.57 23.41 25.90
N THR A 26 -7.62 24.03 25.19
CA THR A 26 -7.19 25.41 25.44
C THR A 26 -8.29 26.43 25.10
N ASN A 27 -9.04 26.20 24.03
CA ASN A 27 -10.10 27.11 23.60
C ASN A 27 -11.31 27.13 24.56
N LYS A 28 -11.54 26.05 25.32
CA LYS A 28 -12.63 25.94 26.31
C LYS A 28 -12.33 26.64 27.64
N LEU A 29 -11.06 26.86 27.99
CA LEU A 29 -10.69 27.42 29.29
C LEU A 29 -10.68 28.95 29.31
N GLY A 30 -10.85 29.63 28.18
CA GLY A 30 -10.86 31.10 28.08
C GLY A 30 -9.55 31.77 28.53
N THR A 31 -8.57 30.99 28.96
CA THR A 31 -7.24 31.46 29.35
C THR A 31 -6.48 31.82 28.09
N PRO A 32 -6.05 33.08 27.92
CA PRO A 32 -5.10 33.43 26.88
C PRO A 32 -3.77 32.81 27.29
N THR A 33 -3.56 31.54 26.96
CA THR A 33 -2.26 30.92 27.15
C THR A 33 -1.31 31.58 26.17
N THR A 34 -0.43 32.42 26.71
CA THR A 34 0.79 32.95 26.10
C THR A 34 1.79 31.85 25.69
N HIS A 35 1.32 30.61 25.48
CA HIS A 35 2.07 29.63 24.71
C HIS A 35 1.93 30.03 23.26
N THR A 36 2.88 30.85 22.80
CA THR A 36 3.18 30.98 21.38
C THR A 36 3.28 29.57 20.82
N ARG A 37 2.28 29.16 20.03
CA ARG A 37 2.34 27.88 19.31
C ARG A 37 3.70 27.81 18.65
N SER A 38 4.43 26.72 18.90
CA SER A 38 5.68 26.48 18.20
C SER A 38 5.44 26.60 16.70
N GLU A 39 6.40 27.15 15.96
CA GLU A 39 6.31 27.25 14.49
C GLU A 39 5.98 25.89 13.86
N GLU A 40 6.46 24.80 14.46
CA GLU A 40 6.15 23.43 14.05
C GLU A 40 4.68 23.03 14.25
N GLN A 41 4.05 23.49 15.34
CA GLN A 41 2.62 23.27 15.59
C GLN A 41 1.78 24.07 14.59
N GLN A 42 2.17 25.32 14.31
CA GLN A 42 1.50 26.15 13.31
C GLN A 42 1.60 25.54 11.91
N ARG A 43 2.79 25.04 11.53
CA ARG A 43 3.02 24.34 10.26
C ARG A 43 2.13 23.11 10.11
N ARG A 44 2.04 22.27 11.16
CA ARG A 44 1.17 21.08 11.15
C ARG A 44 -0.31 21.43 11.08
N ALA A 45 -0.76 22.46 11.79
CA ALA A 45 -2.13 22.94 11.70
C ALA A 45 -2.49 23.45 10.29
N ALA A 46 -1.59 24.23 9.67
CA ALA A 46 -1.75 24.70 8.30
C ALA A 46 -1.77 23.55 7.28
N GLU A 47 -0.89 22.54 7.45
CA GLU A 47 -0.86 21.36 6.59
C GLU A 47 -2.16 20.55 6.67
N ARG A 48 -2.69 20.34 7.90
CA ARG A 48 -3.99 19.73 8.15
C ARG A 48 -5.12 20.45 7.46
N GLU A 49 -5.20 21.77 7.64
CA GLU A 49 -6.28 22.56 7.03
C GLU A 49 -6.14 22.58 5.50
N GLY A 50 -4.90 22.60 4.98
CA GLY A 50 -4.62 22.43 3.56
C GLY A 50 -5.10 21.08 2.99
N ARG A 51 -5.05 19.99 3.77
CA ARG A 51 -5.68 18.70 3.38
C ARG A 51 -7.21 18.83 3.38
N ARG A 52 -7.79 19.44 4.41
CA ARG A 52 -9.25 19.63 4.55
C ARG A 52 -9.84 20.45 3.40
N ILE A 53 -9.24 21.58 3.05
CA ILE A 53 -9.68 22.44 1.94
C ILE A 53 -9.62 21.69 0.60
N ARG A 54 -8.54 20.95 0.35
CA ARG A 54 -8.42 20.12 -0.87
C ARG A 54 -9.53 19.08 -0.97
N ARG A 55 -9.89 18.42 0.14
CA ARG A 55 -11.03 17.49 0.18
C ARG A 55 -12.35 18.17 -0.11
N MET A 56 -12.62 19.32 0.52
CA MET A 56 -13.85 20.07 0.29
C MET A 56 -14.00 20.44 -1.18
N ARG A 57 -12.95 21.00 -1.79
CA ARG A 57 -12.93 21.34 -3.21
C ARG A 57 -13.13 20.13 -4.12
N MET A 58 -12.50 18.99 -3.82
CA MET A 58 -12.69 17.75 -4.58
C MET A 58 -14.13 17.23 -4.52
N ARG A 59 -14.81 17.38 -3.37
CA ARG A 59 -16.22 16.98 -3.23
C ARG A 59 -17.15 17.90 -3.99
N GLU A 60 -16.89 19.21 -3.96
CA GLU A 60 -17.63 20.19 -4.76
C GLU A 60 -17.53 19.86 -6.25
N ILE A 61 -16.31 19.61 -6.75
CA ILE A 61 -16.06 19.24 -8.16
C ILE A 61 -16.79 17.94 -8.53
N LYS A 62 -16.78 16.94 -7.64
CA LYS A 62 -17.42 15.64 -7.87
C LYS A 62 -18.92 15.61 -7.49
N ALA A 63 -19.52 16.75 -7.13
CA ALA A 63 -20.90 16.86 -6.66
C ALA A 63 -21.28 15.85 -5.55
N ILE A 64 -20.34 15.54 -4.65
CA ILE A 64 -20.56 14.59 -3.55
C ILE A 64 -21.32 15.31 -2.44
N SER A 65 -22.65 15.21 -2.44
CA SER A 65 -23.54 15.93 -1.50
C SER A 65 -23.71 15.26 -0.13
N LYS A 66 -23.40 13.97 0.01
CA LYS A 66 -23.62 13.18 1.24
C LYS A 66 -22.32 12.91 2.00
N HIS A 67 -21.63 13.95 2.47
CA HIS A 67 -20.47 13.79 3.35
C HIS A 67 -20.73 14.44 4.71
N ALA A 68 -20.70 13.64 5.78
CA ALA A 68 -20.75 14.14 7.15
C ALA A 68 -19.35 14.59 7.60
N ASP A 69 -19.26 15.76 8.23
CA ASP A 69 -17.98 16.25 8.76
C ASP A 69 -17.43 15.27 9.80
N GLY A 70 -16.11 15.04 9.77
CA GLY A 70 -15.43 14.04 10.60
C GLY A 70 -15.34 12.61 10.04
N MET A 71 -16.04 12.28 8.94
CA MET A 71 -16.00 10.93 8.32
C MET A 71 -14.89 10.75 7.27
N SER A 72 -13.84 11.57 7.30
CA SER A 72 -12.76 11.54 6.32
C SER A 72 -11.60 10.63 6.76
N SER A 73 -11.00 9.88 5.83
CA SER A 73 -9.89 8.96 6.15
C SER A 73 -8.56 9.66 6.47
N ASP A 74 -8.40 10.92 6.07
CA ASP A 74 -7.16 11.73 6.15
C ASP A 74 -5.94 10.98 5.58
N GLU A 75 -6.12 10.31 4.45
CA GLU A 75 -5.09 9.53 3.76
C GLU A 75 -4.34 10.34 2.68
N GLU A 76 -4.70 11.61 2.48
CA GLU A 76 -4.08 12.45 1.46
C GLU A 76 -2.60 12.64 1.76
N VAL A 77 -1.79 12.46 0.73
CA VAL A 77 -0.36 12.69 0.77
C VAL A 77 -0.02 13.83 -0.21
N PRO A 78 1.09 14.56 0.02
CA PRO A 78 1.64 15.46 -0.99
C PRO A 78 1.81 14.74 -2.34
N GLU A 79 1.60 15.45 -3.45
CA GLU A 79 1.75 14.88 -4.80
C GLU A 79 3.18 14.36 -5.05
N THR A 80 4.18 15.01 -4.44
CA THR A 80 5.57 14.57 -4.44
C THR A 80 5.72 13.15 -3.87
N ASP A 81 5.08 12.89 -2.72
CA ASP A 81 5.16 11.61 -2.03
C ASP A 81 4.34 10.54 -2.78
N ALA A 82 3.18 10.93 -3.31
CA ALA A 82 2.35 10.05 -4.15
C ALA A 82 3.10 9.63 -5.43
N SER A 83 3.77 10.58 -6.10
CA SER A 83 4.58 10.33 -7.28
C SER A 83 5.78 9.45 -6.96
N ALA A 84 6.52 9.74 -5.88
CA ALA A 84 7.64 8.91 -5.44
C ALA A 84 7.21 7.47 -5.13
N PHE A 85 6.05 7.29 -4.49
CA PHE A 85 5.46 5.97 -4.27
C PHE A 85 5.14 5.28 -5.60
N ARG A 86 4.43 5.93 -6.53
CA ARG A 86 4.12 5.34 -7.84
C ARG A 86 5.37 4.92 -8.60
N ASN A 87 6.39 5.78 -8.64
CA ASN A 87 7.66 5.47 -9.31
C ASN A 87 8.38 4.28 -8.69
N GLN A 88 8.37 4.17 -7.36
CA GLN A 88 8.95 3.03 -6.67
C GLN A 88 8.18 1.73 -6.97
N LEU A 89 6.85 1.79 -7.09
CA LEU A 89 6.02 0.64 -7.43
C LEU A 89 6.29 0.16 -8.86
N GLU A 90 6.36 1.09 -9.81
CA GLU A 90 6.70 0.80 -11.21
C GLU A 90 8.10 0.21 -11.35
N LEU A 91 9.08 0.70 -10.59
CA LEU A 91 10.43 0.12 -10.56
C LEU A 91 10.38 -1.34 -10.08
N ILE A 92 9.72 -1.62 -8.96
CA ILE A 92 9.57 -2.99 -8.43
C ILE A 92 8.88 -3.90 -9.47
N LYS A 93 7.86 -3.39 -10.16
CA LYS A 93 7.13 -4.13 -11.19
C LYS A 93 8.03 -4.43 -12.39
N SER A 94 8.81 -3.46 -12.86
CA SER A 94 9.79 -3.67 -13.93
C SER A 94 10.84 -4.70 -13.54
N ASP A 95 11.43 -4.57 -12.36
CA ASP A 95 12.44 -5.49 -11.84
C ASP A 95 11.87 -6.92 -11.66
N SER A 96 10.60 -7.04 -11.25
CA SER A 96 9.94 -8.34 -11.09
C SER A 96 9.83 -9.13 -12.39
N ASN A 97 9.72 -8.45 -13.53
CA ASN A 97 9.67 -9.11 -14.84
C ASN A 97 11.02 -9.71 -15.24
N MET A 98 12.12 -9.24 -14.66
CA MET A 98 13.47 -9.70 -14.96
C MET A 98 13.95 -10.84 -14.03
N LEU A 99 13.14 -11.22 -13.02
CA LEU A 99 13.54 -12.20 -12.01
C LEU A 99 13.77 -13.61 -12.55
N LEU A 100 13.22 -13.93 -13.73
CA LEU A 100 13.30 -15.25 -14.35
C LEU A 100 14.04 -15.21 -15.71
N ASP A 101 14.76 -14.13 -16.01
CA ASP A 101 15.46 -13.95 -17.30
C ASP A 101 16.58 -14.98 -17.54
N ASP A 102 17.15 -15.55 -16.47
CA ASP A 102 18.17 -16.60 -16.52
C ASP A 102 17.58 -18.02 -16.50
N VAL A 103 16.26 -18.14 -16.40
CA VAL A 103 15.54 -19.42 -16.40
C VAL A 103 15.19 -19.80 -17.83
N LEU A 104 15.23 -21.11 -18.13
CA LEU A 104 14.73 -21.62 -19.41
C LEU A 104 13.26 -21.25 -19.60
N GLU A 105 12.89 -20.86 -20.82
CA GLU A 105 11.55 -20.35 -21.15
C GLU A 105 10.42 -21.29 -20.66
N GLU A 106 10.61 -22.60 -20.79
CA GLU A 106 9.67 -23.64 -20.36
C GLU A 106 9.45 -23.74 -18.85
N PHE A 107 10.34 -23.15 -18.05
CA PHE A 107 10.24 -23.04 -16.59
C PHE A 107 10.04 -21.60 -16.09
N ALA A 108 9.97 -20.61 -16.99
CA ALA A 108 9.77 -19.21 -16.65
C ALA A 108 8.29 -18.83 -16.42
N SER A 109 7.34 -19.73 -16.69
CA SER A 109 5.91 -19.53 -16.49
C SER A 109 5.28 -20.66 -15.67
N VAL A 110 4.43 -20.30 -14.71
CA VAL A 110 3.69 -21.27 -13.90
C VAL A 110 2.86 -22.22 -14.76
N ASP A 111 2.26 -21.73 -15.85
CA ASP A 111 1.43 -22.54 -16.74
C ASP A 111 2.27 -23.58 -17.50
N LEU A 112 3.46 -23.18 -17.94
CA LEU A 112 4.38 -24.08 -18.64
C LEU A 112 4.93 -25.14 -17.68
N VAL A 113 5.35 -24.74 -16.48
CA VAL A 113 5.79 -25.67 -15.43
C VAL A 113 4.71 -26.69 -15.10
N LEU A 114 3.47 -26.24 -14.87
CA LEU A 114 2.35 -27.13 -14.57
C LEU A 114 1.99 -28.05 -15.73
N LYS A 115 2.11 -27.57 -16.98
CA LYS A 115 1.96 -28.40 -18.18
C LYS A 115 2.99 -29.53 -18.20
N HIS A 116 4.26 -29.27 -17.91
CA HIS A 116 5.28 -30.32 -17.81
C HIS A 116 4.98 -31.33 -16.71
N MET A 117 4.54 -30.86 -15.54
CA MET A 117 4.18 -31.75 -14.43
C MET A 117 2.97 -32.62 -14.77
N LEU A 118 1.99 -32.08 -15.49
CA LEU A 118 0.81 -32.82 -15.95
C LEU A 118 1.20 -33.86 -17.02
N GLU A 119 2.05 -33.50 -17.96
CA GLU A 119 2.57 -34.43 -18.96
C GLU A 119 3.35 -35.57 -18.33
N TRP A 120 4.21 -35.28 -17.35
CA TRP A 120 4.93 -36.30 -16.59
C TRP A 120 3.96 -37.24 -15.89
N LYS A 121 2.98 -36.70 -15.15
CA LYS A 121 1.93 -37.51 -14.50
C LYS A 121 1.21 -38.45 -15.46
N ASN A 122 0.90 -37.97 -16.68
CA ASN A 122 0.17 -38.75 -17.66
C ASN A 122 1.01 -39.82 -18.37
N LYS A 123 2.29 -39.54 -18.65
CA LYS A 123 3.18 -40.45 -19.40
C LYS A 123 3.95 -41.41 -18.50
N TYR A 124 4.34 -40.99 -17.29
CA TYR A 124 5.20 -41.74 -16.38
C TYR A 124 4.71 -41.59 -14.94
N LEU A 125 3.55 -42.17 -14.63
CA LEU A 125 2.90 -42.04 -13.33
C LEU A 125 3.75 -42.58 -12.18
N ASP A 126 4.41 -43.73 -12.37
CA ASP A 126 5.20 -44.37 -11.32
C ASP A 126 6.35 -43.48 -10.87
N SER A 127 7.15 -42.95 -11.81
CA SER A 127 8.25 -42.04 -11.48
C SER A 127 7.78 -40.69 -10.94
N TYR A 128 6.61 -40.21 -11.38
CA TYR A 128 5.98 -39.01 -10.82
C TYR A 128 5.63 -39.17 -9.33
N ILE A 129 5.09 -40.34 -8.96
CA ILE A 129 4.75 -40.68 -7.58
C ILE A 129 6.01 -40.91 -6.76
N GLU A 130 6.98 -41.68 -7.27
CA GLU A 130 8.25 -41.98 -6.59
C GLU A 130 9.08 -40.72 -6.31
N ALA A 131 9.01 -39.72 -7.21
CA ALA A 131 9.64 -38.42 -7.02
C ALA A 131 8.82 -37.47 -6.13
N TYR A 132 7.68 -37.92 -5.59
CA TYR A 132 6.77 -37.15 -4.73
C TYR A 132 6.33 -35.81 -5.33
N VAL A 133 6.16 -35.76 -6.66
CA VAL A 133 5.88 -34.51 -7.37
C VAL A 133 4.56 -33.88 -6.89
N ASN A 134 3.53 -34.70 -6.64
CA ASN A 134 2.24 -34.26 -6.11
C ASN A 134 2.36 -33.51 -4.77
N VAL A 135 3.32 -33.90 -3.93
CA VAL A 135 3.58 -33.25 -2.63
C VAL A 135 4.41 -31.97 -2.80
N CYS A 136 5.26 -31.93 -3.82
CA CYS A 136 6.16 -30.82 -4.10
C CYS A 136 5.53 -29.69 -4.93
N LEU A 137 4.40 -29.91 -5.58
CA LEU A 137 3.72 -28.90 -6.42
C LEU A 137 3.54 -27.54 -5.72
N PRO A 138 3.08 -27.43 -4.46
CA PRO A 138 2.96 -26.15 -3.79
C PRO A 138 4.30 -25.42 -3.64
N LYS A 139 5.40 -26.16 -3.41
CA LYS A 139 6.74 -25.58 -3.32
C LYS A 139 7.23 -25.10 -4.68
N LEU A 140 6.91 -25.85 -5.74
CA LEU A 140 7.26 -25.52 -7.13
C LEU A 140 6.55 -24.25 -7.62
N VAL A 141 5.28 -24.08 -7.25
CA VAL A 141 4.47 -22.91 -7.64
C VAL A 141 4.77 -21.68 -6.76
N GLY A 142 5.33 -21.90 -5.56
CA GLY A 142 5.62 -20.85 -4.58
C GLY A 142 6.40 -19.63 -5.09
N PRO A 143 7.47 -19.78 -5.90
CA PRO A 143 8.18 -18.65 -6.50
C PRO A 143 7.27 -17.74 -7.35
N PHE A 144 6.46 -18.32 -8.24
CA PHE A 144 5.54 -17.56 -9.08
C PHE A 144 4.51 -16.78 -8.25
N VAL A 145 3.92 -17.43 -7.24
CA VAL A 145 3.00 -16.77 -6.32
C VAL A 145 3.68 -15.61 -5.60
N ARG A 146 4.93 -15.77 -5.14
CA ARG A 146 5.65 -14.68 -4.47
C ARG A 146 5.91 -13.49 -5.41
N ILE A 147 6.23 -13.73 -6.69
CA ILE A 147 6.42 -12.69 -7.69
C ILE A 147 5.11 -11.90 -7.88
N GLU A 148 3.99 -12.60 -8.08
CA GLU A 148 2.66 -11.98 -8.22
C GLU A 148 2.26 -11.17 -6.97
N MET A 149 2.68 -11.60 -5.78
CA MET A 149 2.38 -10.90 -4.53
C MET A 149 3.23 -9.64 -4.29
N LEU A 150 4.28 -9.36 -5.08
CA LEU A 150 5.17 -8.21 -4.85
C LEU A 150 4.46 -6.87 -4.91
N THR A 151 3.52 -6.73 -5.85
CA THR A 151 2.75 -5.49 -6.09
C THR A 151 1.28 -5.63 -5.69
N TRP A 152 0.90 -6.78 -5.12
CA TRP A 152 -0.49 -7.05 -4.78
C TRP A 152 -0.96 -6.22 -3.58
N ASN A 153 -2.07 -5.51 -3.78
CA ASN A 153 -2.77 -4.77 -2.74
C ASN A 153 -4.29 -5.03 -2.87
N PRO A 154 -4.92 -5.79 -1.95
CA PRO A 154 -6.33 -6.15 -2.05
C PRO A 154 -7.31 -5.00 -1.78
N LEU A 155 -6.80 -3.83 -1.37
CA LEU A 155 -7.60 -2.66 -0.98
C LEU A 155 -7.47 -1.50 -1.97
N GLU A 156 -6.78 -1.71 -3.09
CA GLU A 156 -6.79 -0.78 -4.22
C GLU A 156 -8.13 -0.77 -4.96
#